data_AF-A0A542RII1-F1
#
_entry.id   AF-A0A542RII1-F1
#
_cell.length_a   1.000
_cell.length_b   1.000
_cell.length_c   1.000
_cell.angle_alpha   90.00
_cell.angle_beta   90.00
_cell.angle_gamma   90.00
#
_symmetry.space_group_name_H-M   'P 1'
#
loop_
_entity.id
_entity.type
_entity.pdbx_description
1 polymer ?
#
loop_
_entity_poly.entity_id
_entity_poly.type
_entity_poly.pdbx_seq_one_letter_code
_entity_poly.pdbx_strand_id
1 'polypeptide(L)'
;MQRVAQFLGGILLGFVMLIGVFTTLFENVNDLSKWSELTKNLAQINVTIALGYAALVAGIASALKHAGQFAIHKGRLYGMIKAFVYFITMSLWLYFWSFSKTLAWLNVIPFLGAIWTFAFLSKQFLTVLREMLNVEE
;
A
#
# COMPACT_ATOMS: atom_id res chain seq x y z
N MET A 1 14.96 14.79 -16.85
CA MET A 1 15.48 13.44 -16.52
C MET A 1 14.83 12.81 -15.27
N GLN A 2 14.55 13.59 -14.22
CA GLN A 2 13.96 13.10 -12.95
C GLN A 2 12.57 12.43 -13.10
N ARG A 3 11.68 12.94 -13.97
CA ARG A 3 10.37 12.32 -14.26
C ARG A 3 10.45 10.94 -14.92
N VAL A 4 11.46 10.72 -15.77
CA VAL A 4 11.67 9.43 -16.46
C VAL A 4 12.21 8.39 -15.48
N ALA A 5 13.12 8.78 -14.58
CA ALA A 5 13.63 7.92 -13.52
C ALA A 5 12.54 7.53 -12.49
N GLN A 6 11.65 8.45 -12.13
CA GLN A 6 10.50 8.14 -11.26
C GLN A 6 9.50 7.20 -11.94
N PHE A 7 9.26 7.37 -13.25
CA PHE A 7 8.36 6.50 -14.02
C PHE A 7 8.95 5.09 -14.17
N LEU A 8 10.24 4.99 -14.53
CA LEU A 8 10.96 3.72 -14.65
C LEU A 8 11.13 3.02 -13.30
N GLY A 9 11.44 3.76 -12.24
CA GLY A 9 11.54 3.21 -10.89
C GLY A 9 10.22 2.65 -10.36
N GLY A 10 9.11 3.31 -10.67
CA GLY A 10 7.75 2.81 -10.37
C GLY A 10 7.40 1.54 -11.15
N ILE A 11 7.79 1.48 -12.43
CA ILE A 11 7.61 0.28 -13.27
C ILE A 11 8.48 -0.87 -12.75
N LEU A 12 9.73 -0.61 -12.38
CA LEU A 12 10.67 -1.62 -11.90
C LEU A 12 10.24 -2.20 -10.54
N LEU A 13 9.81 -1.35 -9.61
CA LEU A 13 9.17 -1.79 -8.35
C LEU A 13 7.90 -2.59 -8.61
N GLY A 14 7.06 -2.15 -9.55
CA GLY A 14 5.88 -2.90 -9.98
C GLY A 14 6.23 -4.28 -10.54
N PHE A 15 7.30 -4.38 -11.33
CA PHE A 15 7.77 -5.62 -11.95
C PHE A 15 8.38 -6.58 -10.93
N VAL A 16 9.21 -6.08 -10.01
CA VAL A 16 9.79 -6.89 -8.92
C VAL A 16 8.71 -7.38 -7.97
N MET A 17 7.72 -6.53 -7.63
CA MET A 17 6.56 -6.97 -6.85
C MET A 17 5.72 -8.00 -7.60
N LEU A 18 5.49 -7.82 -8.91
CA LEU A 18 4.76 -8.78 -9.74
C LEU A 18 5.47 -10.13 -9.83
N ILE A 19 6.80 -10.13 -10.03
CA ILE A 19 7.60 -11.37 -10.05
C ILE A 19 7.55 -12.05 -8.69
N GLY A 20 7.78 -11.31 -7.60
CA GLY A 20 7.71 -11.86 -6.23
C GLY A 20 6.34 -12.46 -5.93
N VAL A 21 5.26 -11.77 -6.33
CA VAL A 21 3.90 -12.30 -6.25
C VAL A 21 3.73 -13.56 -7.09
N PHE A 22 4.20 -13.56 -8.34
CA PHE A 22 4.08 -14.71 -9.25
C PHE A 22 4.86 -15.93 -8.77
N THR A 23 6.09 -15.76 -8.28
CA THR A 23 6.91 -16.86 -7.75
C THR A 23 6.27 -17.44 -6.50
N THR A 24 5.76 -16.57 -5.60
CA THR A 24 5.12 -17.01 -4.36
C THR A 24 3.77 -17.67 -4.61
N LEU A 25 3.02 -17.22 -5.63
CA LEU A 25 1.83 -17.88 -6.16
C LEU A 25 2.21 -19.26 -6.73
N PHE A 26 3.16 -19.36 -7.66
CA PHE A 26 3.50 -20.64 -8.30
C PHE A 26 3.99 -21.72 -7.32
N GLU A 27 4.74 -21.35 -6.28
CA GLU A 27 5.24 -22.30 -5.28
C GLU A 27 4.16 -22.76 -4.28
N ASN A 28 3.18 -21.91 -3.95
CA ASN A 28 2.25 -22.18 -2.85
C ASN A 28 0.78 -22.38 -3.27
N VAL A 29 0.41 -22.09 -4.52
CA VAL A 29 -0.96 -22.21 -5.02
C VAL A 29 -1.40 -23.67 -5.21
N ASN A 30 -0.46 -24.59 -5.43
CA ASN A 30 -0.76 -26.02 -5.52
C ASN A 30 -1.08 -26.65 -4.16
N ASP A 31 -0.84 -25.95 -3.05
CA ASP A 31 -1.12 -26.40 -1.69
C ASP A 31 -1.98 -25.34 -0.96
N LEU A 32 -3.30 -25.57 -0.96
CA LEU A 32 -4.31 -24.70 -0.34
C LEU A 32 -3.98 -24.31 1.11
N SER A 33 -3.24 -25.16 1.84
CA SER A 33 -2.81 -24.86 3.20
C SER A 33 -1.77 -23.73 3.24
N LYS A 34 -0.75 -23.79 2.37
CA LYS A 34 0.33 -22.79 2.29
C LYS A 34 -0.18 -21.44 1.77
N TRP A 35 -1.09 -21.46 0.80
CA TRP A 35 -1.73 -20.24 0.31
C TRP A 35 -2.58 -19.53 1.39
N SER A 36 -3.33 -20.29 2.20
CA SER A 36 -4.06 -19.72 3.35
C SER A 36 -3.11 -19.14 4.40
N GLU A 37 -1.98 -19.79 4.66
CA GLU A 37 -0.98 -19.31 5.63
C GLU A 37 -0.28 -18.04 5.16
N LEU A 38 0.10 -17.98 3.88
CA LEU A 38 0.67 -16.78 3.25
C LEU A 38 -0.28 -15.58 3.37
N THR A 39 -1.54 -15.76 2.97
CA THR A 39 -2.54 -14.68 2.99
C THR A 39 -2.85 -14.20 4.41
N LYS A 40 -2.82 -15.10 5.41
CA LYS A 40 -2.92 -14.73 6.84
C LYS A 40 -1.73 -13.90 7.31
N ASN A 41 -0.51 -14.35 7.04
CA ASN A 41 0.72 -13.63 7.44
C ASN A 41 0.77 -12.24 6.80
N LEU A 42 0.39 -12.15 5.52
CA LEU A 42 0.38 -10.88 4.80
C LEU A 42 -0.71 -9.94 5.32
N ALA A 43 -1.89 -10.47 5.66
CA ALA A 43 -2.95 -9.68 6.27
C ALA A 43 -2.53 -9.11 7.64
N GLN A 44 -1.83 -9.90 8.46
CA GLN A 44 -1.29 -9.42 9.74
C GLN A 44 -0.23 -8.31 9.54
N ILE A 45 0.69 -8.49 8.58
CA ILE A 45 1.68 -7.46 8.23
C ILE A 45 0.98 -6.18 7.76
N ASN A 46 -0.05 -6.30 6.92
CA ASN A 46 -0.79 -5.14 6.40
C ASN A 46 -1.49 -4.34 7.50
N VAL A 47 -1.95 -4.97 8.58
CA VAL A 47 -2.51 -4.27 9.75
C VAL A 47 -1.44 -3.40 10.42
N THR A 48 -0.25 -3.94 10.67
CA THR A 48 0.88 -3.18 11.24
C THR A 48 1.31 -2.04 10.34
N ILE A 49 1.40 -2.29 9.03
CA ILE A 49 1.69 -1.26 8.02
C ILE A 49 0.63 -0.16 8.05
N ALA A 50 -0.65 -0.51 8.13
CA ALA A 50 -1.74 0.46 8.20
C ALA A 50 -1.63 1.37 9.43
N LEU A 51 -1.26 0.82 10.59
CA LEU A 51 -1.03 1.61 11.81
C LEU A 51 0.14 2.60 11.62
N GLY A 52 1.24 2.15 11.01
CA GLY A 52 2.38 3.01 10.68
C GLY A 52 1.99 4.17 9.76
N TYR A 53 1.26 3.87 8.67
CA TYR A 53 0.76 4.91 7.77
C TYR A 53 -0.25 5.85 8.42
N ALA A 54 -1.14 5.36 9.31
CA ALA A 54 -2.05 6.23 10.07
C ALA A 54 -1.29 7.26 10.91
N ALA A 55 -0.27 6.80 11.65
CA ALA A 55 0.59 7.68 12.46
C ALA A 55 1.30 8.71 11.58
N LEU A 56 1.82 8.29 10.43
CA LEU A 56 2.50 9.20 9.51
C LEU A 56 1.53 10.22 8.88
N VAL A 57 0.32 9.82 8.47
CA VAL A 57 -0.72 10.75 7.96
C VAL A 57 -1.03 11.82 9.01
N ALA A 58 -1.22 11.41 10.28
CA ALA A 58 -1.47 12.33 11.38
C ALA A 58 -0.28 13.27 11.63
N GLY A 59 0.94 12.74 11.58
CA GLY A 59 2.17 13.54 11.71
C GLY A 59 2.31 14.60 10.63
N ILE A 60 2.08 14.22 9.36
CA ILE A 60 2.10 15.15 8.22
C ILE A 60 1.02 16.23 8.37
N ALA A 61 -0.21 15.84 8.72
CA ALA A 61 -1.31 16.78 8.92
C ALA A 61 -1.00 17.79 10.03
N SER A 62 -0.42 17.33 11.14
CA SER A 62 0.01 18.17 12.25
C SER A 62 1.12 19.13 11.84
N ALA A 63 2.17 18.64 11.18
CA ALA A 63 3.29 19.46 10.71
C ALA A 63 2.83 20.56 9.74
N LEU A 64 1.97 20.22 8.77
CA LEU A 64 1.40 21.20 7.84
C LEU A 64 0.51 22.23 8.53
N LYS A 65 -0.20 21.85 9.60
CA LYS A 65 -1.00 22.76 10.43
C LYS A 65 -0.11 23.74 11.19
N HIS A 66 0.95 23.25 11.82
CA HIS A 66 1.91 24.09 12.54
C HIS A 66 2.69 25.03 11.62
N ALA A 67 3.00 24.60 10.40
CA ALA A 67 3.65 25.44 9.38
C ALA A 67 2.70 26.45 8.70
N GLY A 68 1.40 26.45 9.02
CA GLY A 68 0.40 27.33 8.37
C GLY A 68 0.10 26.97 6.90
N GLN A 69 0.65 25.87 6.38
CA GLN A 69 0.55 25.44 4.98
C GLN A 69 -0.61 24.47 4.71
N PHE A 70 -1.44 24.20 5.71
CA PHE A 70 -2.54 23.24 5.63
C PHE A 70 -3.53 23.57 4.50
N ALA A 71 -3.89 24.84 4.32
CA ALA A 71 -4.85 25.24 3.29
C ALA A 71 -4.35 24.99 1.86
N ILE A 72 -3.03 25.10 1.66
CA ILE A 72 -2.35 24.90 0.37
C ILE A 72 -2.29 23.39 0.04
N HIS A 73 -1.99 22.56 1.04
CA HIS A 73 -1.76 21.12 0.85
C HIS A 73 -2.99 20.24 1.14
N LYS A 74 -4.14 20.81 1.51
CA LYS A 74 -5.37 20.06 1.89
C LYS A 74 -5.81 19.03 0.85
N GLY A 75 -5.68 19.37 -0.43
CA GLY A 75 -6.10 18.48 -1.53
C GLY A 75 -5.22 17.23 -1.63
N ARG A 76 -3.91 17.38 -1.42
CA ARG A 76 -2.94 16.29 -1.37
C ARG A 76 -3.16 15.41 -0.14
N LEU A 77 -3.38 16.04 1.02
CA LEU A 77 -3.71 15.34 2.26
C LEU A 77 -4.96 14.46 2.10
N TYR A 78 -5.99 14.98 1.44
CA TYR A 78 -7.20 14.23 1.15
C TYR A 78 -6.97 13.06 0.19
N GLY A 79 -6.12 13.24 -0.83
CA GLY A 79 -5.68 12.15 -1.71
C GLY A 79 -4.95 11.03 -0.95
N MET A 80 -4.09 11.39 -0.01
CA MET A 80 -3.38 10.46 0.85
C MET A 80 -4.33 9.69 1.79
N ILE A 81 -5.29 10.39 2.41
CA ILE A 81 -6.33 9.76 3.25
C ILE A 81 -7.18 8.79 2.41
N LYS A 82 -7.59 9.17 1.20
CA LYS A 82 -8.33 8.28 0.29
C LYS A 82 -7.52 7.02 -0.06
N ALA A 83 -6.25 7.17 -0.40
CA ALA A 83 -5.36 6.04 -0.67
C ALA A 83 -5.24 5.11 0.54
N PHE A 84 -5.18 5.69 1.74
CA PHE A 84 -5.10 4.96 2.99
C PHE A 84 -6.38 4.15 3.27
N VAL A 85 -7.55 4.76 3.06
CA VAL A 85 -8.84 4.06 3.19
C VAL A 85 -8.92 2.89 2.22
N TYR A 86 -8.52 3.07 0.95
CA TYR A 86 -8.48 1.97 -0.02
C TYR A 86 -7.57 0.81 0.41
N PHE A 87 -6.38 1.13 0.93
CA PHE A 87 -5.44 0.12 1.44
C PHE A 87 -6.02 -0.65 2.62
N ILE A 88 -6.63 0.04 3.59
CA ILE A 88 -7.29 -0.61 4.73
C ILE A 88 -8.44 -1.49 4.26
N THR A 89 -9.31 -1.01 3.36
CA THR A 89 -10.45 -1.78 2.88
C THR A 89 -9.99 -3.08 2.20
N MET A 90 -8.99 -3.02 1.32
CA MET A 90 -8.46 -4.22 0.66
C MET A 90 -7.73 -5.15 1.63
N SER A 91 -7.02 -4.60 2.62
CA SER A 91 -6.32 -5.38 3.63
C SER A 91 -7.28 -6.08 4.60
N LEU A 92 -8.37 -5.41 5.01
CA LEU A 92 -9.43 -6.02 5.81
C LEU A 92 -10.16 -7.09 5.01
N TRP A 93 -10.43 -6.85 3.73
CA TRP A 93 -11.03 -7.86 2.86
C TRP A 93 -10.14 -9.10 2.77
N LEU A 94 -8.84 -8.92 2.52
CA LEU A 94 -7.87 -10.01 2.53
C LEU A 94 -7.84 -10.74 3.88
N TYR A 95 -7.89 -10.00 4.99
CA TYR A 95 -7.93 -10.56 6.34
C TYR A 95 -9.17 -11.44 6.55
N PHE A 96 -10.38 -10.93 6.29
CA PHE A 96 -11.62 -11.67 6.50
C PHE A 96 -11.66 -12.98 5.72
N TRP A 97 -11.14 -12.98 4.50
CA TRP A 97 -11.17 -14.16 3.65
C TRP A 97 -9.97 -15.09 3.82
N SER A 98 -8.89 -14.64 4.48
CA SER A 98 -7.72 -15.47 4.79
C SER A 98 -8.02 -16.64 5.74
N PHE A 99 -9.11 -16.57 6.52
CA PHE A 99 -9.51 -17.60 7.48
C PHE A 99 -10.35 -18.74 6.88
N SER A 100 -10.88 -18.59 5.67
CA SER A 100 -11.69 -19.62 5.01
C SER A 100 -10.86 -20.43 4.02
N LYS A 101 -10.64 -21.72 4.31
CA LYS A 101 -9.92 -22.64 3.40
C LYS A 101 -10.69 -22.87 2.09
N THR A 102 -12.02 -22.86 2.14
CA THR A 102 -12.90 -23.12 0.99
C THR A 102 -12.86 -22.00 -0.05
N LEU A 103 -12.55 -20.77 0.38
CA LEU A 103 -12.52 -19.57 -0.47
C LEU A 103 -11.08 -19.07 -0.71
N ALA A 104 -10.06 -19.84 -0.33
CA ALA A 104 -8.68 -19.38 -0.36
C ALA A 104 -8.27 -18.89 -1.77
N TRP A 105 -8.70 -19.57 -2.83
CA TRP A 105 -8.45 -19.16 -4.22
C TRP A 105 -9.06 -17.80 -4.59
N LEU A 106 -10.18 -17.42 -3.98
CA LEU A 106 -10.79 -16.11 -4.19
C LEU A 106 -10.00 -14.99 -3.48
N ASN A 107 -9.05 -15.33 -2.60
CA ASN A 107 -8.16 -14.36 -1.94
C ASN A 107 -7.14 -13.75 -2.88
N VAL A 108 -6.92 -14.30 -4.07
CA VAL A 108 -5.99 -13.74 -5.06
C VAL A 108 -6.40 -12.32 -5.46
N ILE A 109 -7.71 -12.04 -5.57
CA ILE A 109 -8.23 -10.72 -5.92
C ILE A 109 -7.93 -9.67 -4.83
N PRO A 110 -8.36 -9.86 -3.56
CA PRO A 110 -8.02 -8.91 -2.50
C PRO A 110 -6.52 -8.88 -2.20
N PHE A 111 -5.77 -9.95 -2.49
CA PHE A 111 -4.31 -9.96 -2.38
C PHE A 111 -3.65 -9.01 -3.38
N LEU A 112 -3.97 -9.13 -4.67
CA LEU A 112 -3.48 -8.21 -5.70
C LEU A 112 -3.97 -6.77 -5.45
N GLY A 113 -5.22 -6.62 -5.00
CA GLY A 113 -5.79 -5.34 -4.59
C GLY A 113 -5.03 -4.71 -3.43
N ALA A 114 -4.66 -5.48 -2.40
CA ALA A 114 -3.88 -5.00 -1.26
C ALA A 114 -2.47 -4.54 -1.68
N ILE A 115 -1.81 -5.28 -2.56
CA ILE A 115 -0.48 -4.90 -3.08
C ILE A 115 -0.56 -3.63 -3.93
N TRP A 116 -1.56 -3.54 -4.82
CA TRP A 116 -1.74 -2.36 -5.65
C TRP A 116 -2.07 -1.12 -4.81
N THR A 117 -2.98 -1.26 -3.83
CA THR A 117 -3.34 -0.15 -2.92
C THR A 117 -2.18 0.24 -2.03
N PHE A 118 -1.32 -0.69 -1.61
CA PHE A 118 -0.08 -0.40 -0.89
C PHE A 118 0.90 0.43 -1.73
N ALA A 119 1.12 0.05 -2.99
CA ALA A 119 1.97 0.80 -3.91
C ALA A 119 1.41 2.21 -4.18
N PHE A 120 0.08 2.30 -4.37
CA PHE A 120 -0.60 3.57 -4.56
C PHE A 120 -0.48 4.49 -3.32
N LEU A 121 -0.70 3.94 -2.12
CA LEU A 121 -0.52 4.64 -0.85
C LEU A 121 0.91 5.14 -0.68
N SER A 122 1.90 4.27 -0.89
CA SER A 122 3.33 4.60 -0.79
C SER A 122 3.71 5.73 -1.76
N LYS A 123 3.18 5.72 -2.99
CA LYS A 123 3.40 6.79 -3.97
C LYS A 123 2.87 8.13 -3.48
N GLN A 124 1.62 8.18 -3.01
CA GLN A 124 1.03 9.43 -2.47
C GLN A 124 1.84 9.95 -1.29
N PHE A 125 2.31 9.04 -0.43
CA PHE A 125 3.13 9.37 0.74
C PHE A 125 4.46 10.01 0.35
N LEU A 126 5.19 9.40 -0.60
CA LEU A 126 6.46 9.92 -1.10
C LEU A 126 6.29 11.28 -1.80
N THR A 127 5.18 11.50 -2.51
CA THR A 127 4.90 12.80 -3.12
C THR A 127 4.73 13.89 -2.07
N VAL A 128 3.92 13.65 -1.04
CA VAL A 128 3.70 14.64 0.04
C VAL A 128 4.98 14.90 0.83
N LEU A 129 5.76 13.86 1.15
CA LEU A 129 7.05 14.04 1.83
C LEU A 129 8.04 14.84 1.00
N ARG A 130 8.10 14.63 -0.32
CA ARG A 130 8.98 15.42 -1.20
C ARG A 130 8.58 16.88 -1.28
N GLU A 131 7.28 17.16 -1.35
CA GLU A 131 6.73 18.52 -1.31
C GLU A 131 7.08 19.21 0.03
N MET A 132 6.96 18.50 1.17
CA MET A 132 7.30 19.04 2.49
C MET A 132 8.80 19.25 2.71
N LEU A 133 9.65 18.39 2.14
CA LEU A 133 11.11 18.48 2.25
C LEU A 133 11.73 19.43 1.22
N ASN A 134 10.90 20.07 0.38
CA ASN A 134 11.34 21.04 -0.63
C ASN A 134 12.40 20.49 -1.60
N VAL A 135 12.31 19.19 -1.93
CA VAL A 135 13.27 18.49 -2.81
C VAL A 135 13.00 18.76 -4.32
N GLU A 136 11.94 19.50 -4.63
CA GLU A 136 11.66 20.03 -5.96
C GLU A 136 11.75 21.56 -5.93
N GLU A 137 12.98 22.07 -6.15
CA GLU A 137 13.23 23.29 -6.94
C GLU A 137 13.38 22.89 -8.42
#